data_AF-A0A956DEH6-F1
#
_entry.id   AF-A0A956DEH6-F1
#
_cell.length_a   1.000
_cell.length_b   1.000
_cell.length_c   1.000
_cell.angle_alpha   90.00
_cell.angle_beta   90.00
_cell.angle_gamma   90.00
#
_symmetry.space_group_name_H-M   'P 1'
#
loop_
_entity.id
_entity.type
_entity.pdbx_description
1 polymer ?
#
loop_
_entity_poly.entity_id
_entity_poly.type
_entity_poly.pdbx_seq_one_letter_code
_entity_poly.pdbx_strand_id
1 'polypeptide(L)'
;MGDLIQKIIDFFMGLFGMKKDPELPSGGGASSGGGGYASAHGSVSGLDEIEGAEHVHVAAGKVLVQRDGAALIEDEDDGDNVWIDQVNKDIPRQAWVDDWGPAGSGPTDEALTKFLMHEMVFGMEHQSDPHNAEQKLIGFGYRDAGHFYKVRATVMKHFADYHGPNLGDCVFQSQRVMSASMKAGQMMHQANMQQSMQADPALVAPVEGVTMEQYAQIQARAASLSQDQFAALLAEQGMDMAKWHRVSNEWNTRMQNDTTHTLVTIYGQAFQSAGQGQFGAQAAAHAATGFDGTAAAGAEPMPLEKCCEIQGAMSAWSKTGQDVNAMLAKTFNMNAQDFSAAHSWWLSQLTADLARFPRYNELCEHYEKQYMGAAPAAPDSDLSF
;
A
#
# COMPACT_ATOMS: atom_id res chain seq x y z
N MET A 1 -7.42 27.61 -8.81
CA MET A 1 -6.91 26.48 -9.62
C MET A 1 -5.54 26.00 -9.12
N GLY A 2 -4.62 26.88 -8.71
CA GLY A 2 -3.27 26.48 -8.24
C GLY A 2 -3.22 25.73 -6.89
N ASP A 3 -4.10 26.00 -5.93
CA ASP A 3 -3.98 25.47 -4.55
C ASP A 3 -4.26 23.95 -4.43
N LEU A 4 -5.26 23.42 -5.13
CA LEU A 4 -5.57 21.98 -5.13
C LEU A 4 -4.53 21.17 -5.93
N ILE A 5 -4.09 21.71 -7.06
CA ILE A 5 -3.05 21.10 -7.90
C ILE A 5 -1.72 21.07 -7.13
N GLN A 6 -1.38 22.14 -6.40
CA GLN A 6 -0.20 22.16 -5.53
C GLN A 6 -0.32 21.14 -4.39
N LYS A 7 -1.51 20.96 -3.79
CA LYS A 7 -1.73 19.93 -2.75
C LYS A 7 -1.61 18.50 -3.28
N ILE A 8 -2.06 18.23 -4.50
CA ILE A 8 -1.91 16.93 -5.15
C ILE A 8 -0.43 16.68 -5.51
N ILE A 9 0.24 17.68 -6.08
CA ILE A 9 1.68 17.63 -6.35
C ILE A 9 2.48 17.42 -5.06
N ASP A 10 2.15 18.14 -3.99
CA ASP A 10 2.77 18.01 -2.67
C ASP A 10 2.51 16.64 -2.02
N PHE A 11 1.33 16.06 -2.24
CA PHE A 11 1.01 14.70 -1.80
C PHE A 11 1.87 13.67 -2.53
N PHE A 12 1.99 13.76 -3.86
CA PHE A 12 2.88 12.89 -4.63
C PHE A 12 4.36 13.13 -4.30
N MET A 13 4.81 14.38 -4.17
CA MET A 13 6.19 14.69 -3.75
C MET A 13 6.49 14.21 -2.33
N GLY A 14 5.52 14.27 -1.42
CA GLY A 14 5.63 13.69 -0.07
C GLY A 14 5.71 12.16 -0.09
N LEU A 15 4.91 11.52 -0.95
CA LEU A 15 4.94 10.06 -1.15
C LEU A 15 6.30 9.56 -1.67
N PHE A 16 7.01 10.41 -2.43
CA PHE A 16 8.35 10.12 -2.96
C PHE A 16 9.50 10.73 -2.13
N GLY A 17 9.24 11.25 -0.93
CA GLY A 17 10.28 11.79 -0.05
C GLY A 17 11.01 13.04 -0.60
N MET A 18 10.41 13.75 -1.54
CA MET A 18 10.99 14.94 -2.20
C MET A 18 10.59 16.27 -1.53
N LYS A 19 9.83 16.22 -0.43
CA LYS A 19 9.49 17.43 0.32
C LYS A 19 10.62 17.79 1.28
N LYS A 20 11.17 19.00 1.17
CA LYS A 20 11.92 19.61 2.27
C LYS A 20 10.94 19.82 3.42
N ASP A 21 11.18 19.16 4.54
CA ASP A 21 10.47 19.51 5.77
C ASP A 21 10.72 21.00 6.06
N PRO A 22 9.67 21.82 6.26
CA PRO A 22 9.87 23.14 6.82
C PRO A 22 10.49 22.95 8.21
N GLU A 23 11.67 23.54 8.41
CA GLU A 23 12.44 23.49 9.66
C GLU A 23 11.52 23.59 10.87
N LEU A 24 11.38 22.49 11.60
CA LEU A 24 10.71 22.48 12.89
C LEU A 24 11.58 23.25 13.89
N PRO A 25 11.01 24.19 14.67
CA PRO A 25 11.77 24.89 15.68
C PRO A 25 12.28 23.92 16.74
N SER A 26 13.58 23.99 17.01
CA SER A 26 14.25 23.23 18.06
C SER A 26 13.58 23.49 19.42
N GLY A 27 12.84 22.52 19.93
CA GLY A 27 12.13 22.60 21.21
C GLY A 27 12.48 21.45 22.14
N GLY A 28 13.39 21.73 23.07
CA GLY A 28 13.50 21.22 24.44
C GLY A 28 13.09 19.77 24.76
N GLY A 29 14.07 18.96 25.15
CA GLY A 29 13.85 17.64 25.71
C GLY A 29 13.08 17.62 27.04
N ALA A 30 12.38 16.51 27.26
CA ALA A 30 11.96 16.06 28.58
C ALA A 30 11.95 14.53 28.59
N SER A 31 12.67 13.95 29.55
CA SER A 31 12.75 12.53 29.82
C SER A 31 11.58 12.06 30.70
N SER A 32 10.95 10.95 30.32
CA SER A 32 10.21 10.05 31.21
C SER A 32 10.40 8.64 30.62
N GLY A 33 10.86 7.61 31.34
CA GLY A 33 10.63 7.27 32.73
C GLY A 33 9.88 5.94 32.71
N GLY A 34 10.62 4.84 32.60
CA GLY A 34 10.07 3.48 32.44
C GLY A 34 9.29 3.00 33.67
N GLY A 35 8.17 2.33 33.42
CA GLY A 35 7.36 1.63 34.42
C GLY A 35 7.12 0.20 33.96
N GLY A 36 7.68 -0.76 34.69
CA GLY A 36 7.49 -2.19 34.45
C GLY A 36 6.13 -2.68 34.96
N TYR A 37 5.55 -3.63 34.23
CA TYR A 37 4.33 -4.32 34.61
C TYR A 37 4.66 -5.47 35.58
N ALA A 38 4.08 -5.40 36.78
CA ALA A 38 4.08 -6.49 37.76
C ALA A 38 2.73 -7.22 37.68
N SER A 39 2.80 -8.53 37.47
CA SER A 39 1.67 -9.46 37.48
C SER A 39 1.15 -9.69 38.90
N ALA A 40 -0.15 -9.51 39.12
CA ALA A 40 -0.83 -9.91 40.35
C ALA A 40 -1.64 -11.19 40.12
N HIS A 41 -1.21 -12.27 40.78
CA HIS A 41 -1.98 -13.50 40.93
C HIS A 41 -3.15 -13.25 41.90
N GLY A 42 -4.38 -13.41 41.41
CA GLY A 42 -5.59 -13.52 42.23
C GLY A 42 -6.30 -14.83 41.94
N SER A 43 -6.21 -15.79 42.86
CA SER A 43 -6.97 -17.03 42.84
C SER A 43 -8.44 -16.77 43.15
N VAL A 44 -9.36 -17.20 42.28
CA VAL A 44 -10.80 -17.31 42.61
C VAL A 44 -11.22 -18.76 42.45
N SER A 45 -11.80 -19.26 43.53
CA SER A 45 -12.29 -20.62 43.74
C SER A 45 -13.77 -20.70 43.36
N GLY A 46 -14.11 -21.72 42.58
CA GLY A 46 -15.45 -22.31 42.58
C GLY A 46 -16.20 -22.21 41.25
N LEU A 47 -15.97 -23.19 40.38
CA LEU A 47 -16.98 -23.80 39.51
C LEU A 47 -16.49 -25.21 39.14
N ASP A 48 -16.96 -26.19 39.91
CA ASP A 48 -16.82 -27.61 39.62
C ASP A 48 -17.76 -28.00 38.44
N GLU A 49 -17.26 -28.92 37.61
CA GLU A 49 -17.98 -29.81 36.68
C GLU A 49 -18.41 -29.28 35.29
N ILE A 50 -17.43 -29.14 34.38
CA ILE A 50 -17.54 -29.63 32.99
C ILE A 50 -16.22 -30.33 32.64
N GLU A 51 -16.20 -31.66 32.77
CA GLU A 51 -15.03 -32.51 32.49
C GLU A 51 -14.94 -32.76 30.97
N GLY A 52 -13.88 -32.27 30.30
CA GLY A 52 -13.57 -32.62 28.91
C GLY A 52 -13.05 -31.52 27.97
N ALA A 53 -12.88 -30.28 28.42
CA ALA A 53 -12.37 -29.17 27.58
C ALA A 53 -11.24 -28.41 28.28
N GLU A 54 -10.21 -29.12 28.73
CA GLU A 54 -9.03 -28.49 29.31
C GLU A 54 -8.09 -28.07 28.16
N HIS A 55 -7.71 -26.79 28.14
CA HIS A 55 -6.88 -26.08 27.14
C HIS A 55 -7.57 -25.20 26.09
N VAL A 56 -8.73 -24.60 26.41
CA VAL A 56 -9.12 -23.33 25.76
C VAL A 56 -9.12 -22.23 26.83
N HIS A 57 -8.09 -21.40 26.84
CA HIS A 57 -8.16 -20.10 27.52
C HIS A 57 -9.15 -19.24 26.73
N VAL A 58 -10.44 -19.40 26.98
CA VAL A 58 -11.46 -18.47 26.51
C VAL A 58 -11.21 -17.19 27.30
N ALA A 59 -11.05 -16.05 26.62
CA ALA A 59 -11.13 -14.74 27.25
C ALA A 59 -12.42 -14.69 28.09
N ALA A 60 -12.36 -14.11 29.29
CA ALA A 60 -13.53 -13.97 30.16
C ALA A 60 -14.60 -13.18 29.38
N GLY A 61 -15.67 -13.85 28.97
CA GLY A 61 -16.62 -13.31 27.99
C GLY A 61 -17.83 -14.22 27.81
N LYS A 62 -18.99 -13.61 27.59
CA LYS A 62 -20.24 -14.35 27.39
C LYS A 62 -20.35 -14.79 25.93
N VAL A 63 -20.43 -16.11 25.71
CA VAL A 63 -20.61 -16.66 24.36
C VAL A 63 -22.00 -16.32 23.82
N LEU A 64 -22.05 -15.59 22.71
CA LEU A 64 -23.26 -15.21 22.00
C LEU A 64 -23.61 -16.19 20.88
N VAL A 65 -22.60 -16.63 20.12
CA VAL A 65 -22.75 -17.57 19.00
C VAL A 65 -21.60 -18.56 19.00
N GLN A 66 -21.92 -19.85 18.84
CA GLN A 66 -20.94 -20.91 18.69
C GLN A 66 -20.90 -21.43 17.25
N ARG A 67 -19.70 -21.55 16.69
CA ARG A 67 -19.39 -22.22 15.41
C ARG A 67 -18.36 -23.31 15.63
N ASP A 68 -18.20 -24.18 14.63
CA ASP A 68 -17.16 -25.21 14.65
C ASP A 68 -15.78 -24.57 14.41
N GLY A 69 -15.04 -24.31 15.49
CA GLY A 69 -13.72 -23.64 15.47
C GLY A 69 -13.74 -22.14 15.73
N ALA A 70 -14.89 -21.56 16.11
CA ALA A 70 -14.99 -20.15 16.50
C ALA A 70 -16.12 -19.90 17.49
N ALA A 71 -15.99 -18.85 18.30
CA ALA A 71 -17.08 -18.31 19.11
C ALA A 71 -17.16 -16.79 18.97
N LEU A 72 -18.37 -16.26 18.84
CA LEU A 72 -18.64 -14.84 19.02
C LEU A 72 -18.90 -14.62 20.51
N ILE A 73 -18.08 -13.81 21.17
CA ILE A 73 -18.25 -13.47 22.58
C ILE A 73 -18.58 -11.98 22.73
N GLU A 74 -19.25 -11.64 23.83
CA GLU A 74 -19.35 -10.30 24.39
C GLU A 74 -18.18 -10.15 25.37
N ASP A 75 -17.23 -9.26 25.08
CA ASP A 75 -16.08 -8.97 25.94
C ASP A 75 -16.56 -8.34 27.27
N GLU A 76 -16.05 -8.81 28.40
CA GLU A 76 -16.46 -8.32 29.72
C GLU A 76 -15.95 -6.90 30.02
N ASP A 77 -14.86 -6.47 29.38
CA ASP A 77 -14.21 -5.20 29.70
C ASP A 77 -14.90 -3.99 29.04
N ASP A 78 -15.28 -4.11 27.76
CA ASP A 78 -15.90 -3.02 26.98
C ASP A 78 -17.29 -3.36 26.44
N GLY A 79 -17.74 -4.61 26.53
CA GLY A 79 -19.01 -5.07 25.99
C GLY A 79 -19.01 -5.24 24.47
N ASP A 80 -17.84 -5.15 23.82
CA ASP A 80 -17.74 -5.33 22.38
C ASP A 80 -17.91 -6.80 22.00
N ASN A 81 -18.58 -7.03 20.89
CA ASN A 81 -18.72 -8.38 20.35
C ASN A 81 -17.46 -8.71 19.55
N VAL A 82 -16.85 -9.88 19.74
CA VAL A 82 -15.66 -10.30 18.97
C VAL A 82 -15.70 -11.79 18.63
N TRP A 83 -15.39 -12.12 17.37
CA TRP A 83 -15.07 -13.49 17.00
C TRP A 83 -13.70 -13.90 17.55
N ILE A 84 -13.67 -15.05 18.24
CA ILE A 84 -12.47 -15.71 18.74
C ILE A 84 -12.24 -17.01 18.00
N ASP A 85 -10.98 -17.23 17.62
CA ASP A 85 -10.49 -18.47 17.04
C ASP A 85 -10.41 -19.57 18.12
N GLN A 86 -11.17 -20.65 17.93
CA GLN A 86 -11.18 -21.82 18.81
C GLN A 86 -10.63 -23.07 18.10
N VAL A 87 -9.94 -22.90 16.97
CA VAL A 87 -9.30 -24.03 16.29
C VAL A 87 -8.18 -24.59 17.16
N ASN A 88 -8.17 -25.91 17.36
CA ASN A 88 -7.08 -26.57 18.08
C ASN A 88 -5.79 -26.48 17.25
N LYS A 89 -4.86 -25.62 17.70
CA LYS A 89 -3.53 -25.45 17.12
C LYS A 89 -2.43 -26.06 17.99
N ASP A 90 -2.77 -26.68 19.12
CA ASP A 90 -1.86 -27.40 20.00
C ASP A 90 -1.64 -28.85 19.52
N ILE A 91 -1.42 -28.98 18.22
CA ILE A 91 -1.12 -30.26 17.57
C ILE A 91 0.11 -30.10 16.66
N PRO A 92 0.84 -31.19 16.39
CA PRO A 92 1.91 -31.17 15.42
C PRO A 92 1.40 -30.67 14.06
N ARG A 93 2.15 -29.79 13.41
CA ARG A 93 1.81 -29.20 12.10
C ARG A 93 1.45 -30.26 11.04
N GLN A 94 2.13 -31.40 11.05
CA GLN A 94 1.91 -32.50 10.10
C GLN A 94 0.60 -33.25 10.36
N ALA A 95 0.06 -33.17 11.58
CA ALA A 95 -1.22 -33.77 11.95
C ALA A 95 -2.42 -32.91 11.50
N TRP A 96 -2.20 -31.63 11.17
CA TRP A 96 -3.25 -30.76 10.64
C TRP A 96 -3.70 -31.24 9.25
N VAL A 97 -5.01 -31.39 9.08
CA VAL A 97 -5.64 -31.76 7.80
C VAL A 97 -5.97 -30.48 7.05
N ASP A 98 -5.45 -30.35 5.83
CA ASP A 98 -5.62 -29.14 5.02
C ASP A 98 -7.09 -28.94 4.63
N ASP A 99 -7.60 -27.75 4.92
CA ASP A 99 -8.82 -27.19 4.35
C ASP A 99 -8.48 -25.83 3.73
N TRP A 100 -8.51 -25.75 2.40
CA TRP A 100 -8.18 -24.52 1.67
C TRP A 100 -9.39 -23.60 1.47
N GLY A 101 -10.61 -24.10 1.72
CA GLY A 101 -11.86 -23.36 1.53
C GLY A 101 -11.90 -22.56 0.22
N PRO A 102 -12.40 -21.31 0.24
CA PRO A 102 -12.45 -20.46 -0.95
C PRO A 102 -11.10 -19.81 -1.32
N ALA A 103 -10.03 -20.01 -0.53
CA ALA A 103 -8.73 -19.42 -0.82
C ALA A 103 -8.08 -20.06 -2.05
N GLY A 104 -8.33 -21.34 -2.33
CA GLY A 104 -7.80 -22.01 -3.52
C GLY A 104 -7.76 -23.54 -3.37
N SER A 105 -6.89 -24.19 -4.13
CA SER A 105 -6.75 -25.66 -4.15
C SER A 105 -5.36 -26.16 -3.70
N GLY A 106 -4.56 -25.32 -3.03
CA GLY A 106 -3.22 -25.70 -2.60
C GLY A 106 -2.31 -24.53 -2.19
N PRO A 107 -1.05 -24.81 -1.82
CA PRO A 107 -0.10 -23.83 -1.26
C PRO A 107 0.55 -22.96 -2.36
N THR A 108 -0.29 -22.21 -3.07
CA THR A 108 0.12 -21.28 -4.13
C THR A 108 0.17 -19.84 -3.61
N ASP A 109 0.96 -18.98 -4.27
CA ASP A 109 0.99 -17.54 -3.93
C ASP A 109 -0.37 -16.88 -4.15
N GLU A 110 -1.12 -17.32 -5.17
CA GLU A 110 -2.48 -16.85 -5.41
C GLU A 110 -3.42 -17.18 -4.24
N ALA A 111 -3.35 -18.40 -3.71
CA ALA A 111 -4.16 -18.80 -2.57
C ALA A 111 -3.80 -18.01 -1.30
N LEU A 112 -2.50 -17.76 -1.06
CA LEU A 112 -2.05 -16.92 0.05
C LEU A 112 -2.56 -15.48 -0.10
N THR A 113 -2.35 -14.84 -1.24
CA THR A 113 -2.82 -13.46 -1.50
C THR A 113 -4.34 -13.37 -1.35
N LYS A 114 -5.09 -14.32 -1.92
CA LYS A 114 -6.55 -14.33 -1.82
C LYS A 114 -7.01 -14.47 -0.37
N PHE A 115 -6.41 -15.39 0.38
CA PHE A 115 -6.71 -15.54 1.81
C PHE A 115 -6.43 -14.26 2.59
N LEU A 116 -5.26 -13.64 2.39
CA LEU A 116 -4.87 -12.41 3.10
C LEU A 116 -5.82 -11.25 2.76
N MET A 117 -6.33 -11.18 1.53
CA MET A 117 -7.36 -10.20 1.17
C MET A 117 -8.65 -10.43 1.96
N HIS A 118 -9.11 -11.69 2.07
CA HIS A 118 -10.27 -12.02 2.89
C HIS A 118 -10.02 -11.73 4.39
N GLU A 119 -8.83 -12.01 4.91
CA GLU A 119 -8.43 -11.72 6.29
C GLU A 119 -8.42 -10.21 6.58
N MET A 120 -7.93 -9.38 5.64
CA MET A 120 -7.98 -7.93 5.76
C MET A 120 -9.42 -7.40 5.80
N VAL A 121 -10.29 -7.87 4.89
CA VAL A 121 -11.71 -7.47 4.87
C VAL A 121 -12.41 -7.92 6.14
N PHE A 122 -12.17 -9.16 6.59
CA PHE A 122 -12.71 -9.64 7.85
C PHE A 122 -12.23 -8.79 9.03
N GLY A 123 -10.94 -8.47 9.11
CA GLY A 123 -10.37 -7.71 10.23
C GLY A 123 -10.90 -6.28 10.35
N MET A 124 -11.11 -5.57 9.23
CA MET A 124 -11.69 -4.22 9.27
C MET A 124 -13.13 -4.20 9.76
N GLU A 125 -13.93 -5.17 9.32
CA GLU A 125 -15.35 -5.27 9.69
C GLU A 125 -15.50 -5.88 11.09
N HIS A 126 -14.63 -6.81 11.47
CA HIS A 126 -14.66 -7.52 12.76
C HIS A 126 -14.54 -6.56 13.95
N GLN A 127 -13.82 -5.46 13.80
CA GLN A 127 -13.68 -4.43 14.84
C GLN A 127 -14.91 -3.51 14.99
N SER A 128 -15.80 -3.47 13.99
CA SER A 128 -16.93 -2.53 13.99
C SER A 128 -18.30 -3.21 14.00
N ASP A 129 -18.44 -4.30 13.25
CA ASP A 129 -19.63 -5.15 13.20
C ASP A 129 -19.21 -6.62 12.92
N PRO A 130 -18.98 -7.42 13.97
CA PRO A 130 -18.59 -8.83 13.85
C PRO A 130 -19.61 -9.70 13.10
N HIS A 131 -20.88 -9.33 13.12
CA HIS A 131 -21.90 -10.04 12.37
C HIS A 131 -21.78 -9.76 10.88
N ASN A 132 -21.58 -8.49 10.51
CA ASN A 132 -21.27 -8.12 9.12
C ASN A 132 -19.97 -8.77 8.65
N ALA A 133 -18.95 -8.88 9.50
CA ALA A 133 -17.70 -9.57 9.19
C ALA A 133 -17.94 -11.05 8.79
N GLU A 134 -18.78 -11.79 9.53
CA GLU A 134 -19.18 -13.16 9.15
C GLU A 134 -19.94 -13.16 7.79
N GLN A 135 -20.81 -12.17 7.54
CA GLN A 135 -21.50 -12.06 6.24
C GLN A 135 -20.53 -11.83 5.07
N LYS A 136 -19.45 -11.04 5.26
CA LYS A 136 -18.40 -10.88 4.24
C LYS A 136 -17.70 -12.21 3.95
N LEU A 137 -17.38 -12.99 4.99
CA LEU A 137 -16.81 -14.33 4.82
C LEU A 137 -17.73 -15.25 4.01
N ILE A 138 -19.03 -15.25 4.30
CA ILE A 138 -20.02 -16.02 3.52
C ILE A 138 -20.02 -15.55 2.05
N GLY A 139 -19.94 -14.24 1.82
CA GLY A 139 -19.83 -13.67 0.48
C GLY A 139 -18.58 -14.13 -0.30
N PHE A 140 -17.47 -14.41 0.39
CA PHE A 140 -16.27 -15.00 -0.21
C PHE A 140 -16.37 -16.52 -0.43
N GLY A 141 -17.40 -17.19 0.11
CA GLY A 141 -17.60 -18.64 0.00
C GLY A 141 -17.14 -19.45 1.22
N TYR A 142 -16.84 -18.80 2.35
CA TYR A 142 -16.71 -19.52 3.62
C TYR A 142 -18.10 -19.97 4.12
N ARG A 143 -18.13 -20.96 5.01
CA ARG A 143 -19.39 -21.45 5.59
C ARG A 143 -19.85 -20.55 6.73
N ASP A 144 -18.89 -20.17 7.57
CA ASP A 144 -19.01 -19.34 8.76
C ASP A 144 -17.61 -18.89 9.21
N ALA A 145 -17.51 -18.15 10.32
CA ALA A 145 -16.24 -17.74 10.92
C ALA A 145 -15.34 -18.93 11.33
N GLY A 146 -15.92 -20.05 11.76
CA GLY A 146 -15.17 -21.26 12.12
C GLY A 146 -14.45 -21.88 10.93
N HIS A 147 -15.12 -21.97 9.78
CA HIS A 147 -14.49 -22.40 8.52
C HIS A 147 -13.34 -21.46 8.13
N PHE A 148 -13.49 -20.14 8.31
CA PHE A 148 -12.40 -19.19 8.05
C PHE A 148 -11.16 -19.46 8.92
N TYR A 149 -11.30 -19.66 10.23
CA TYR A 149 -10.15 -19.95 11.09
C TYR A 149 -9.50 -21.31 10.79
N LYS A 150 -10.27 -22.32 10.35
CA LYS A 150 -9.70 -23.59 9.86
C LYS A 150 -8.87 -23.39 8.60
N VAL A 151 -9.35 -22.57 7.66
CA VAL A 151 -8.57 -22.19 6.47
C VAL A 151 -7.32 -21.40 6.87
N ARG A 152 -7.42 -20.47 7.84
CA ARG A 152 -6.27 -19.75 8.39
C ARG A 152 -5.22 -20.70 8.94
N ALA A 153 -5.61 -21.72 9.70
CA ALA A 153 -4.71 -22.74 10.21
C ALA A 153 -4.01 -23.52 9.08
N THR A 154 -4.71 -23.84 7.99
CA THR A 154 -4.10 -24.41 6.76
C THR A 154 -3.08 -23.45 6.13
N VAL A 155 -3.41 -22.17 6.00
CA VAL A 155 -2.48 -21.16 5.46
C VAL A 155 -1.26 -20.99 6.37
N MET A 156 -1.45 -20.93 7.69
CA MET A 156 -0.35 -20.91 8.67
C MET A 156 0.56 -22.13 8.49
N LYS A 157 -0.02 -23.32 8.35
CA LYS A 157 0.76 -24.53 8.08
C LYS A 157 1.63 -24.42 6.84
N HIS A 158 1.29 -23.67 5.80
CA HIS A 158 2.07 -23.67 4.55
C HIS A 158 2.96 -22.45 4.37
N PHE A 159 2.62 -21.31 4.97
CA PHE A 159 3.28 -20.03 4.66
C PHE A 159 3.87 -19.30 5.87
N ALA A 160 3.54 -19.71 7.10
CA ALA A 160 4.11 -19.11 8.30
C ALA A 160 5.50 -19.67 8.62
N ASP A 161 6.30 -18.86 9.30
CA ASP A 161 7.57 -19.27 9.90
C ASP A 161 7.29 -20.07 11.18
N TYR A 162 8.15 -21.04 11.46
CA TYR A 162 7.93 -22.07 12.47
C TYR A 162 8.87 -21.89 13.66
N HIS A 163 8.31 -21.77 14.87
CA HIS A 163 9.09 -21.46 16.09
C HIS A 163 8.95 -22.49 17.21
N GLY A 164 8.17 -23.55 17.05
CA GLY A 164 7.92 -24.55 18.10
C GLY A 164 7.17 -25.76 17.55
N PRO A 165 6.97 -26.84 18.33
CA PRO A 165 6.46 -28.13 17.85
C PRO A 165 5.06 -28.10 17.23
N ASN A 166 4.25 -27.10 17.56
CA ASN A 166 2.82 -27.09 17.32
C ASN A 166 2.43 -26.04 16.27
N LEU A 167 1.25 -26.20 15.66
CA LEU A 167 0.73 -25.25 14.67
C LEU A 167 0.53 -23.85 15.27
N GLY A 168 0.25 -23.76 16.57
CA GLY A 168 0.11 -22.50 17.30
C GLY A 168 1.40 -21.69 17.39
N ASP A 169 2.56 -22.34 17.20
CA ASP A 169 3.88 -21.70 17.25
C ASP A 169 4.30 -21.08 15.89
N CYS A 170 3.41 -21.13 14.90
CA CYS A 170 3.64 -20.55 13.58
C CYS A 170 3.28 -19.04 13.56
N VAL A 171 4.11 -18.21 12.93
CA VAL A 171 3.83 -16.77 12.74
C VAL A 171 4.05 -16.30 11.30
N PHE A 172 3.18 -15.42 10.84
CA PHE A 172 3.27 -14.79 9.52
C PHE A 172 4.30 -13.64 9.51
N GLN A 173 5.58 -13.98 9.42
CA GLN A 173 6.68 -12.99 9.42
C GLN A 173 7.54 -13.02 8.16
N SER A 174 7.36 -14.03 7.31
CA SER A 174 8.18 -14.19 6.12
C SER A 174 7.97 -13.07 5.10
N GLN A 175 9.04 -12.73 4.38
CA GLN A 175 8.99 -11.75 3.29
C GLN A 175 7.95 -12.13 2.21
N ARG A 176 7.72 -13.44 2.02
CA ARG A 176 6.67 -13.95 1.13
C ARG A 176 5.27 -13.54 1.60
N VAL A 177 4.97 -13.67 2.89
CA VAL A 177 3.68 -13.24 3.44
C VAL A 177 3.53 -11.72 3.34
N MET A 178 4.59 -10.96 3.61
CA MET A 178 4.57 -9.51 3.42
C MET A 178 4.26 -9.11 1.97
N SER A 179 4.88 -9.77 0.98
CA SER A 179 4.56 -9.58 -0.45
C SER A 179 3.10 -9.85 -0.75
N ALA A 180 2.61 -11.00 -0.29
CA ALA A 180 1.24 -11.41 -0.52
C ALA A 180 0.22 -10.48 0.17
N SER A 181 0.55 -9.94 1.35
CA SER A 181 -0.26 -8.94 2.05
C SER A 181 -0.32 -7.61 1.30
N MET A 182 0.80 -7.14 0.73
CA MET A 182 0.78 -5.94 -0.11
C MET A 182 -0.12 -6.12 -1.33
N LYS A 183 0.01 -7.27 -2.01
CA LYS A 183 -0.85 -7.62 -3.15
C LYS A 183 -2.32 -7.74 -2.74
N ALA A 184 -2.60 -8.31 -1.58
CA ALA A 184 -3.95 -8.40 -1.01
C ALA A 184 -4.56 -7.02 -0.76
N GLY A 185 -3.77 -6.09 -0.19
CA GLY A 185 -4.20 -4.70 0.00
C GLY A 185 -4.48 -3.98 -1.31
N GLN A 186 -3.68 -4.22 -2.36
CA GLN A 186 -3.94 -3.69 -3.70
C GLN A 186 -5.23 -4.24 -4.30
N MET A 187 -5.47 -5.56 -4.19
CA MET A 187 -6.72 -6.18 -4.63
C MET A 187 -7.92 -5.60 -3.90
N MET A 188 -7.81 -5.38 -2.59
CA MET A 188 -8.87 -4.77 -1.79
C MET A 188 -9.15 -3.33 -2.24
N HIS A 189 -8.10 -2.53 -2.48
CA HIS A 189 -8.25 -1.18 -3.02
C HIS A 189 -8.94 -1.18 -4.38
N GLN A 190 -8.56 -2.07 -5.29
CA GLN A 190 -9.21 -2.22 -6.60
C GLN A 190 -10.68 -2.64 -6.47
N ALA A 191 -11.00 -3.59 -5.60
CA ALA A 191 -12.37 -4.02 -5.33
C ALA A 191 -13.22 -2.88 -4.78
N ASN A 192 -12.67 -2.08 -3.85
CA ASN A 192 -13.34 -0.91 -3.31
C ASN A 192 -13.61 0.14 -4.38
N MET A 193 -12.61 0.47 -5.21
CA MET A 193 -12.81 1.39 -6.35
C MET A 193 -13.90 0.87 -7.29
N GLN A 194 -13.88 -0.41 -7.65
CA GLN A 194 -14.87 -0.99 -8.53
C GLN A 194 -16.28 -0.95 -7.91
N GLN A 195 -16.40 -1.21 -6.60
CA GLN A 195 -17.65 -1.09 -5.87
C GLN A 195 -18.15 0.36 -5.85
N SER A 196 -17.26 1.33 -5.61
CA SER A 196 -17.58 2.76 -5.65
C SER A 196 -18.07 3.19 -7.03
N MET A 197 -17.41 2.73 -8.11
CA MET A 197 -17.82 3.00 -9.49
C MET A 197 -19.17 2.35 -9.84
N GLN A 198 -19.47 1.18 -9.29
CA GLN A 198 -20.76 0.52 -9.49
C GLN A 198 -21.88 1.21 -8.71
N ALA A 199 -21.57 1.70 -7.50
CA ALA A 199 -22.52 2.41 -6.65
C ALA A 199 -22.88 3.80 -7.21
N ASP A 200 -21.91 4.49 -7.80
CA ASP A 200 -22.13 5.76 -8.50
C ASP A 200 -21.45 5.75 -9.88
N PRO A 201 -22.13 5.24 -10.92
CA PRO A 201 -21.61 5.28 -12.28
C PRO A 201 -21.41 6.70 -12.83
N ALA A 202 -22.11 7.71 -12.26
CA ALA A 202 -21.97 9.09 -12.69
C ALA A 202 -20.65 9.70 -12.21
N LEU A 203 -20.06 9.18 -11.13
CA LEU A 203 -18.76 9.60 -10.60
C LEU A 203 -17.68 9.62 -11.70
N VAL A 204 -17.60 8.52 -12.47
CA VAL A 204 -16.60 8.31 -13.53
C VAL A 204 -17.14 8.60 -14.94
N ALA A 205 -18.38 9.07 -15.07
CA ALA A 205 -18.96 9.36 -16.38
C ALA A 205 -18.20 10.50 -17.08
N PRO A 206 -17.92 10.40 -18.41
CA PRO A 206 -17.20 11.46 -19.12
C PRO A 206 -17.91 12.82 -19.05
N VAL A 207 -17.14 13.88 -18.85
CA VAL A 207 -17.63 15.26 -18.86
C VAL A 207 -17.52 15.83 -20.27
N GLU A 208 -18.65 16.14 -20.91
CA GLU A 208 -18.69 16.58 -22.32
C GLU A 208 -17.89 15.65 -23.27
N GLY A 209 -17.88 14.34 -22.98
CA GLY A 209 -17.14 13.31 -23.73
C GLY A 209 -15.66 13.18 -23.35
N VAL A 210 -15.18 13.87 -22.33
CA VAL A 210 -13.81 13.80 -21.83
C VAL A 210 -13.76 12.93 -20.57
N THR A 211 -13.02 11.83 -20.65
CA THR A 211 -12.77 10.92 -19.52
C THR A 211 -11.82 11.55 -18.48
N MET A 212 -11.80 11.01 -17.26
CA MET A 212 -10.85 11.46 -16.23
C MET A 212 -9.41 11.23 -16.68
N GLU A 213 -9.16 10.12 -17.37
CA GLU A 213 -7.86 9.74 -17.88
C GLU A 213 -7.36 10.73 -18.94
N GLN A 214 -8.22 11.08 -19.90
CA GLN A 214 -7.89 12.11 -20.89
C GLN A 214 -7.64 13.47 -20.23
N TYR A 215 -8.47 13.86 -19.26
CA TYR A 215 -8.28 15.09 -18.51
C TYR A 215 -6.92 15.11 -17.78
N ALA A 216 -6.60 14.06 -17.04
CA ALA A 216 -5.34 13.91 -16.31
C ALA A 216 -4.13 13.93 -17.25
N GLN A 217 -4.22 13.26 -18.41
CA GLN A 217 -3.15 13.26 -19.40
C GLN A 217 -2.90 14.64 -20.00
N ILE A 218 -3.95 15.39 -20.33
CA ILE A 218 -3.82 16.76 -20.84
C ILE A 218 -3.25 17.67 -19.75
N GLN A 219 -3.72 17.53 -18.51
CA GLN A 219 -3.24 18.30 -17.37
C GLN A 219 -1.75 18.04 -17.08
N ALA A 220 -1.28 16.80 -17.23
CA ALA A 220 0.13 16.44 -17.09
C ALA A 220 1.00 17.13 -18.14
N ARG A 221 0.49 17.30 -19.36
CA ARG A 221 1.22 17.97 -20.43
C ARG A 221 1.18 19.49 -20.35
N ALA A 222 0.14 20.07 -19.76
CA ALA A 222 -0.06 21.51 -19.69
C ALA A 222 1.11 22.26 -19.04
N ALA A 223 1.80 21.63 -18.08
CA ALA A 223 2.88 22.27 -17.33
C ALA A 223 4.14 22.56 -18.15
N SER A 224 4.36 21.86 -19.26
CA SER A 224 5.56 22.02 -20.11
C SER A 224 5.29 22.73 -21.44
N LEU A 225 4.04 23.12 -21.71
CA LEU A 225 3.63 23.71 -22.97
C LEU A 225 3.41 25.22 -22.85
N SER A 226 3.75 25.95 -23.91
CA SER A 226 3.29 27.33 -24.07
C SER A 226 1.77 27.37 -24.27
N GLN A 227 1.16 28.54 -24.09
CA GLN A 227 -0.28 28.71 -24.27
C GLN A 227 -0.75 28.28 -25.67
N ASP A 228 0.01 28.59 -26.72
CA ASP A 228 -0.32 28.21 -28.10
C ASP A 228 -0.19 26.70 -28.32
N GLN A 229 0.85 26.08 -27.75
CA GLN A 229 1.04 24.63 -27.80
C GLN A 229 -0.06 23.88 -27.04
N PHE A 230 -0.49 24.43 -25.90
CA PHE A 230 -1.59 23.88 -25.13
C PHE A 230 -2.92 23.98 -25.90
N ALA A 231 -3.20 25.13 -26.54
CA ALA A 231 -4.38 25.28 -27.39
C ALA A 231 -4.37 24.30 -28.58
N ALA A 232 -3.20 24.06 -29.20
CA ALA A 232 -3.06 23.06 -30.26
C ALA A 232 -3.33 21.64 -29.75
N LEU A 233 -2.78 21.26 -28.58
CA LEU A 233 -3.06 19.97 -27.94
C LEU A 233 -4.55 19.77 -27.67
N LEU A 234 -5.25 20.80 -27.17
CA LEU A 234 -6.70 20.73 -26.96
C LEU A 234 -7.45 20.52 -28.28
N ALA A 235 -7.05 21.23 -29.35
CA ALA A 235 -7.66 21.10 -30.65
C ALA A 235 -7.50 19.69 -31.25
N GLU A 236 -6.32 19.05 -31.07
CA GLU A 236 -6.08 17.65 -31.45
C GLU A 236 -7.05 16.67 -30.76
N GLN A 237 -7.49 17.02 -29.55
CA GLN A 237 -8.45 16.23 -28.76
C GLN A 237 -9.92 16.67 -28.99
N GLY A 238 -10.18 17.52 -29.99
CA GLY A 238 -11.53 18.00 -30.30
C GLY A 238 -12.09 18.96 -29.24
N MET A 239 -11.22 19.73 -28.58
CA MET A 239 -11.57 20.70 -27.55
C MET A 239 -11.07 22.11 -27.87
N ASP A 240 -11.79 23.10 -27.38
CA ASP A 240 -11.31 24.48 -27.27
C ASP A 240 -11.04 24.83 -25.80
N MET A 241 -10.45 26.01 -25.56
CA MET A 241 -10.19 26.50 -24.21
C MET A 241 -11.47 26.63 -23.36
N ALA A 242 -12.61 26.96 -23.98
CA ALA A 242 -13.87 27.13 -23.26
C ALA A 242 -14.40 25.78 -22.74
N LYS A 243 -14.36 24.74 -23.58
CA LYS A 243 -14.68 23.37 -23.22
C LYS A 243 -13.70 22.84 -22.18
N TRP A 244 -12.40 23.08 -22.35
CA TRP A 244 -11.40 22.71 -21.35
C TRP A 244 -11.71 23.29 -19.97
N HIS A 245 -12.05 24.58 -19.87
CA HIS A 245 -12.39 25.19 -18.59
C HIS A 245 -13.63 24.57 -17.94
N ARG A 246 -14.69 24.27 -18.71
CA ARG A 246 -15.89 23.61 -18.17
C ARG A 246 -15.59 22.20 -17.69
N VAL A 247 -14.89 21.40 -18.52
CA VAL A 247 -14.46 20.04 -18.19
C VAL A 247 -13.57 20.02 -16.95
N SER A 248 -12.57 20.90 -16.89
CA SER A 248 -11.66 21.01 -15.76
C SER A 248 -12.38 21.41 -14.48
N ASN A 249 -13.31 22.37 -14.55
CA ASN A 249 -14.10 22.77 -13.38
C ASN A 249 -14.95 21.61 -12.84
N GLU A 250 -15.66 20.91 -13.72
CA GLU A 250 -16.49 19.77 -13.33
C GLU A 250 -15.67 18.63 -12.73
N TRP A 251 -14.55 18.25 -13.34
CA TRP A 251 -13.67 17.21 -12.78
C TRP A 251 -13.10 17.60 -11.42
N ASN A 252 -12.70 18.87 -11.25
CA ASN A 252 -12.25 19.37 -9.95
C ASN A 252 -13.38 19.32 -8.91
N THR A 253 -14.61 19.68 -9.28
CA THR A 253 -15.77 19.57 -8.39
C THR A 253 -16.06 18.12 -8.00
N ARG A 254 -16.01 17.18 -8.95
CA ARG A 254 -16.21 15.76 -8.66
C ARG A 254 -15.12 15.20 -7.76
N MET A 255 -13.85 15.48 -8.05
CA MET A 255 -12.73 15.06 -7.19
C MET A 255 -12.84 15.63 -5.76
N GLN A 256 -13.33 16.87 -5.61
CA GLN A 256 -13.56 17.47 -4.29
C GLN A 256 -14.69 16.79 -3.51
N ASN A 257 -15.71 16.28 -4.21
CA ASN A 257 -16.86 15.62 -3.60
C ASN A 257 -16.69 14.08 -3.48
N ASP A 258 -15.65 13.52 -4.10
CA ASP A 258 -15.37 12.09 -4.05
C ASP A 258 -14.73 11.70 -2.71
N THR A 259 -15.55 11.18 -1.81
CA THR A 259 -15.11 10.65 -0.51
C THR A 259 -14.49 9.25 -0.60
N THR A 260 -14.57 8.59 -1.75
CA THR A 260 -14.01 7.25 -1.97
C THR A 260 -12.57 7.28 -2.48
N HIS A 261 -12.08 8.47 -2.86
CA HIS A 261 -10.78 8.70 -3.49
C HIS A 261 -10.56 7.99 -4.83
N THR A 262 -11.62 7.40 -5.42
CA THR A 262 -11.59 6.70 -6.70
C THR A 262 -11.06 7.60 -7.82
N LEU A 263 -11.60 8.82 -7.95
CA LEU A 263 -11.22 9.77 -8.99
C LEU A 263 -9.79 10.27 -8.82
N VAL A 264 -9.32 10.44 -7.58
CA VAL A 264 -7.94 10.84 -7.30
C VAL A 264 -6.97 9.73 -7.72
N THR A 265 -7.31 8.46 -7.46
CA THR A 265 -6.50 7.32 -7.90
C THR A 265 -6.44 7.24 -9.43
N ILE A 266 -7.58 7.32 -10.12
CA ILE A 266 -7.64 7.30 -11.59
C ILE A 266 -6.85 8.47 -12.19
N TYR A 267 -7.04 9.67 -11.64
CA TYR A 267 -6.29 10.86 -12.06
C TYR A 267 -4.79 10.65 -11.89
N GLY A 268 -4.33 10.17 -10.73
CA GLY A 268 -2.92 9.90 -10.46
C GLY A 268 -2.30 8.90 -11.43
N GLN A 269 -2.98 7.78 -11.66
CA GLN A 269 -2.60 6.76 -12.64
C GLN A 269 -2.44 7.34 -14.04
N ALA A 270 -3.47 8.05 -14.51
CA ALA A 270 -3.49 8.60 -15.86
C ALA A 270 -2.48 9.74 -16.04
N PHE A 271 -2.33 10.60 -15.04
CA PHE A 271 -1.34 11.69 -15.02
C PHE A 271 0.08 11.15 -15.15
N GLN A 272 0.41 10.09 -14.39
CA GLN A 272 1.71 9.42 -14.49
C GLN A 272 1.90 8.72 -15.84
N SER A 273 0.85 8.06 -16.36
CA SER A 273 0.87 7.40 -17.68
C SER A 273 1.09 8.36 -18.85
N ALA A 274 0.77 9.64 -18.65
CA ALA A 274 0.95 10.71 -19.64
C ALA A 274 2.42 11.08 -19.87
N GLY A 275 3.34 10.38 -19.18
CA GLY A 275 4.77 10.63 -19.10
C GLY A 275 5.36 11.29 -20.33
N GLN A 276 5.92 12.48 -20.13
CA GLN A 276 6.76 13.15 -21.12
C GLN A 276 8.22 12.71 -20.94
N GLY A 277 9.02 12.94 -21.98
CA GLY A 277 10.46 12.66 -21.94
C GLY A 277 10.85 11.27 -22.44
N GLN A 278 12.10 10.89 -22.18
CA GLN A 278 12.73 9.73 -22.82
C GLN A 278 12.18 8.37 -22.33
N PHE A 279 11.52 8.36 -21.18
CA PHE A 279 10.98 7.14 -20.54
C PHE A 279 9.44 7.12 -20.43
N GLY A 280 8.73 7.92 -21.24
CA GLY A 280 7.26 7.98 -21.20
C GLY A 280 6.58 6.62 -21.44
N ALA A 281 7.17 5.77 -22.29
CA ALA A 281 6.66 4.42 -22.53
C ALA A 281 6.74 3.52 -21.27
N GLN A 282 7.78 3.68 -20.46
CA GLN A 282 7.94 2.94 -19.21
C GLN A 282 7.01 3.44 -18.11
N ALA A 283 6.74 4.75 -18.05
CA ALA A 283 5.69 5.29 -17.18
C ALA A 283 4.31 4.73 -17.55
N ALA A 284 3.99 4.68 -18.84
CA ALA A 284 2.74 4.07 -19.32
C ALA A 284 2.67 2.57 -19.00
N ALA A 285 3.78 1.84 -19.17
CA ALA A 285 3.84 0.41 -18.83
C ALA A 285 3.67 0.15 -17.33
N HIS A 286 4.21 1.03 -16.48
CA HIS A 286 3.98 0.98 -15.04
C HIS A 286 2.52 1.29 -14.69
N ALA A 287 1.94 2.35 -15.22
CA ALA A 287 0.55 2.70 -14.97
C ALA A 287 -0.41 1.57 -15.42
N ALA A 288 -0.07 0.86 -16.49
CA ALA A 288 -0.84 -0.27 -17.00
C ALA A 288 -0.89 -1.49 -16.07
N THR A 289 -0.01 -1.59 -15.05
CA THR A 289 -0.13 -2.62 -14.02
C THR A 289 -1.32 -2.33 -13.09
N GLY A 290 -1.88 -1.12 -13.11
CA GLY A 290 -2.93 -0.72 -12.16
C GLY A 290 -2.46 -0.83 -10.70
N PHE A 291 -1.14 -0.80 -10.48
CA PHE A 291 -0.49 -1.04 -9.20
C PHE A 291 -0.91 -2.37 -8.54
N ASP A 292 -1.14 -3.42 -9.33
CA ASP A 292 -1.56 -4.77 -8.87
C ASP A 292 -0.40 -5.68 -8.40
N GLY A 293 0.80 -5.09 -8.28
CA GLY A 293 2.01 -5.79 -7.90
C GLY A 293 2.64 -6.61 -9.03
N THR A 294 2.12 -6.54 -10.25
CA THR A 294 2.76 -7.15 -11.42
C THR A 294 3.91 -6.30 -11.94
N ALA A 295 4.85 -6.99 -12.58
CA ALA A 295 5.95 -6.34 -13.27
C ALA A 295 5.43 -5.59 -14.49
N ALA A 296 5.78 -4.32 -14.63
CA ALA A 296 5.50 -3.56 -15.84
C ALA A 296 6.11 -4.25 -17.06
N ALA A 297 5.36 -4.30 -18.14
CA ALA A 297 5.85 -4.85 -19.41
C ALA A 297 6.83 -3.89 -20.10
N GLY A 298 7.37 -4.32 -21.24
CA GLY A 298 8.19 -3.47 -22.11
C GLY A 298 9.69 -3.56 -21.81
N ALA A 299 10.46 -2.76 -22.56
CA ALA A 299 11.91 -2.73 -22.44
C ALA A 299 12.34 -1.95 -21.21
N GLU A 300 13.33 -2.51 -20.52
CA GLU A 300 14.04 -1.88 -19.42
C GLU A 300 14.49 -0.45 -19.78
N PRO A 301 14.14 0.58 -18.98
CA PRO A 301 14.50 1.97 -19.28
C PRO A 301 16.02 2.18 -19.19
N MET A 302 16.65 1.55 -18.21
CA MET A 302 18.08 1.59 -17.95
C MET A 302 18.47 0.45 -17.02
N PRO A 303 19.75 0.02 -16.99
CA PRO A 303 20.29 -0.92 -16.01
C PRO A 303 19.86 -0.61 -14.58
N LEU A 304 19.56 -1.64 -13.77
CA LEU A 304 19.21 -1.49 -12.36
C LEU A 304 20.29 -0.70 -11.60
N GLU A 305 21.56 -1.00 -11.86
CA GLU A 305 22.70 -0.30 -11.27
C GLU A 305 22.65 1.20 -11.60
N LYS A 306 22.25 1.57 -12.82
CA LYS A 306 22.13 2.97 -13.22
C LYS A 306 20.97 3.66 -12.51
N CYS A 307 19.84 2.97 -12.35
CA CYS A 307 18.70 3.47 -11.60
C CYS A 307 19.08 3.74 -10.13
N CYS A 308 19.76 2.78 -9.48
CA CYS A 308 20.28 2.92 -8.12
C CYS A 308 21.35 4.02 -7.99
N GLU A 309 22.22 4.18 -9.00
CA GLU A 309 23.22 5.26 -9.03
C GLU A 309 22.56 6.63 -8.99
N ILE A 310 21.56 6.85 -9.85
CA ILE A 310 20.84 8.11 -9.91
C ILE A 310 20.10 8.38 -8.59
N GLN A 311 19.44 7.37 -8.01
CA GLN A 311 18.75 7.51 -6.74
C GLN A 311 19.70 7.85 -5.58
N GLY A 312 20.82 7.14 -5.48
CA GLY A 312 21.86 7.41 -4.49
C GLY A 312 22.42 8.83 -4.65
N ALA A 313 22.68 9.26 -5.88
CA ALA A 313 23.14 10.61 -6.19
C ALA A 313 22.12 11.68 -5.76
N MET A 314 20.84 11.50 -6.09
CA MET A 314 19.76 12.42 -5.69
C MET A 314 19.65 12.54 -4.17
N SER A 315 19.75 11.42 -3.44
CA SER A 315 19.77 11.42 -1.97
C SER A 315 20.95 12.19 -1.41
N ALA A 316 22.16 11.96 -1.94
CA ALA A 316 23.37 12.66 -1.55
C ALA A 316 23.28 14.18 -1.82
N TRP A 317 22.77 14.58 -2.99
CA TRP A 317 22.59 15.99 -3.35
C TRP A 317 21.57 16.68 -2.44
N SER A 318 20.45 16.02 -2.16
CA SER A 318 19.45 16.52 -1.21
C SER A 318 20.06 16.75 0.18
N LYS A 319 20.78 15.76 0.71
CA LYS A 319 21.47 15.83 2.02
C LYS A 319 22.56 16.90 2.08
N THR A 320 23.18 17.23 0.94
CA THR A 320 24.24 18.24 0.85
C THR A 320 23.73 19.62 0.38
N GLY A 321 22.40 19.79 0.28
CA GLY A 321 21.78 21.06 -0.08
C GLY A 321 21.94 21.47 -1.56
N GLN A 322 22.37 20.54 -2.42
CA GLN A 322 22.48 20.79 -3.86
C GLN A 322 21.10 20.75 -4.55
N ASP A 323 20.94 21.51 -5.63
CA ASP A 323 19.74 21.46 -6.47
C ASP A 323 19.71 20.15 -7.26
N VAL A 324 18.85 19.23 -6.81
CA VAL A 324 18.69 17.89 -7.40
C VAL A 324 18.34 17.97 -8.88
N ASN A 325 17.51 18.92 -9.31
CA ASN A 325 17.09 19.03 -10.72
C ASN A 325 18.25 19.52 -11.59
N ALA A 326 19.00 20.52 -11.12
CA ALA A 326 20.19 20.99 -11.81
C ALA A 326 21.25 19.89 -11.91
N MET A 327 21.41 19.09 -10.85
CA MET A 327 22.40 18.00 -10.81
C MET A 327 22.02 16.78 -11.65
N LEU A 328 20.73 16.42 -11.72
CA LEU A 328 20.22 15.41 -12.66
C LEU A 328 20.53 15.80 -14.11
N ALA A 329 20.23 17.05 -14.48
CA ALA A 329 20.50 17.56 -15.82
C ALA A 329 22.00 17.56 -16.13
N LYS A 330 22.82 18.03 -15.20
CA LYS A 330 24.29 18.13 -15.37
C LYS A 330 24.99 16.77 -15.41
N THR A 331 24.57 15.81 -14.57
CA THR A 331 25.31 14.57 -14.33
C THR A 331 24.82 13.43 -15.24
N PHE A 332 23.52 13.38 -15.49
CA PHE A 332 22.86 12.27 -16.18
C PHE A 332 22.10 12.69 -17.43
N ASN A 333 22.13 13.98 -17.79
CA ASN A 333 21.42 14.53 -18.95
C ASN A 333 19.93 14.14 -18.95
N MET A 334 19.29 14.22 -17.78
CA MET A 334 17.88 13.90 -17.58
C MET A 334 17.22 14.87 -16.62
N ASN A 335 15.90 14.95 -16.66
CA ASN A 335 15.13 15.69 -15.67
C ASN A 335 14.48 14.74 -14.64
N ALA A 336 13.82 15.30 -13.63
CA ALA A 336 13.15 14.51 -12.59
C ALA A 336 11.99 13.65 -13.12
N GLN A 337 11.28 14.09 -14.16
CA GLN A 337 10.19 13.33 -14.76
C GLN A 337 10.71 12.08 -15.47
N ASP A 338 11.82 12.20 -16.21
CA ASP A 338 12.50 11.07 -16.84
C ASP A 338 12.88 10.03 -15.78
N PHE A 339 13.56 10.46 -14.70
CA PHE A 339 13.96 9.55 -13.65
C PHE A 339 12.75 8.92 -12.95
N SER A 340 11.72 9.70 -12.62
CA SER A 340 10.50 9.17 -12.00
C SER A 340 9.84 8.11 -12.88
N ALA A 341 9.74 8.32 -14.20
CA ALA A 341 9.19 7.36 -15.12
C ALA A 341 9.99 6.04 -15.16
N ALA A 342 11.33 6.13 -15.21
CA ALA A 342 12.19 4.96 -15.19
C ALA A 342 12.16 4.24 -13.84
N HIS A 343 12.16 4.99 -12.74
CA HIS A 343 12.16 4.46 -11.38
C HIS A 343 10.83 3.76 -11.06
N SER A 344 9.70 4.32 -11.44
CA SER A 344 8.39 3.68 -11.29
C SER A 344 8.30 2.33 -12.02
N TRP A 345 8.88 2.23 -13.21
CA TRP A 345 9.00 0.94 -13.91
C TRP A 345 9.84 -0.06 -13.09
N TRP A 346 11.00 0.34 -12.60
CA TRP A 346 11.83 -0.52 -11.74
C TRP A 346 11.13 -0.91 -10.43
N LEU A 347 10.38 0.02 -9.82
CA LEU A 347 9.61 -0.25 -8.61
C LEU A 347 8.55 -1.34 -8.84
N SER A 348 7.92 -1.39 -10.02
CA SER A 348 7.03 -2.51 -10.35
C SER A 348 7.78 -3.84 -10.45
N GLN A 349 8.99 -3.85 -11.03
CA GLN A 349 9.82 -5.06 -11.08
C GLN A 349 10.21 -5.53 -9.67
N LEU A 350 10.59 -4.61 -8.80
CA LEU A 350 10.96 -4.88 -7.41
C LEU A 350 9.76 -5.35 -6.59
N THR A 351 8.58 -4.76 -6.81
CA THR A 351 7.34 -5.17 -6.14
C THR A 351 6.92 -6.57 -6.55
N ALA A 352 7.07 -6.91 -7.84
CA ALA A 352 6.80 -8.23 -8.38
C ALA A 352 7.80 -9.30 -7.91
N ASP A 353 9.02 -8.90 -7.56
CA ASP A 353 10.08 -9.78 -7.06
C ASP A 353 10.78 -9.15 -5.85
N LEU A 354 10.17 -9.30 -4.67
CA LEU A 354 10.68 -8.66 -3.46
C LEU A 354 12.10 -9.13 -3.08
N ALA A 355 12.53 -10.30 -3.54
CA ALA A 355 13.87 -10.82 -3.26
C ALA A 355 14.98 -9.93 -3.85
N ARG A 356 14.63 -9.02 -4.77
CA ARG A 356 15.56 -8.02 -5.34
C ARG A 356 15.76 -6.78 -4.47
N PHE A 357 14.87 -6.49 -3.52
CA PHE A 357 14.98 -5.30 -2.66
C PHE A 357 16.31 -5.18 -1.89
N PRO A 358 16.85 -6.26 -1.26
CA PRO A 358 18.14 -6.17 -0.57
C PRO A 358 19.27 -5.67 -1.47
N ARG A 359 19.33 -6.18 -2.71
CA ARG A 359 20.34 -5.76 -3.68
C ARG A 359 20.14 -4.32 -4.14
N TYR A 360 18.89 -3.92 -4.40
CA TYR A 360 18.56 -2.55 -4.74
C TYR A 360 18.97 -1.57 -3.62
N ASN A 361 18.67 -1.88 -2.36
CA ASN A 361 19.06 -1.06 -1.21
C ASN A 361 20.58 -0.94 -1.08
N GLU A 362 21.30 -2.06 -1.19
CA GLU A 362 22.77 -2.08 -1.15
C GLU A 362 23.38 -1.15 -2.21
N LEU A 363 22.88 -1.22 -3.45
CA LEU A 363 23.35 -0.37 -4.55
C LEU A 363 23.04 1.11 -4.30
N CYS A 364 21.82 1.44 -3.87
CA CYS A 364 21.44 2.82 -3.54
C CYS A 364 22.32 3.40 -2.43
N GLU A 365 22.57 2.65 -1.35
CA GLU A 365 23.47 3.08 -0.27
C GLU A 365 24.92 3.24 -0.72
N HIS A 366 25.40 2.33 -1.58
CA HIS A 366 26.75 2.40 -2.13
C HIS A 366 26.95 3.69 -2.92
N TYR A 367 26.04 4.00 -3.85
CA TYR A 367 26.14 5.20 -4.67
C TYR A 367 25.88 6.48 -3.88
N GLU A 368 24.96 6.47 -2.91
CA GLU A 368 24.79 7.61 -2.00
C GLU A 368 26.12 7.97 -1.31
N LYS A 369 26.81 6.99 -0.72
CA LYS A 369 28.12 7.21 -0.08
C LYS A 369 29.15 7.76 -1.07
N GLN A 370 29.17 7.23 -2.31
CA GLN A 370 30.06 7.70 -3.36
C GLN A 370 29.82 9.19 -3.71
N TYR A 371 28.56 9.60 -3.90
CA TYR A 371 28.22 10.97 -4.25
C TYR A 371 28.33 11.94 -3.06
N MET A 372 28.12 11.48 -1.83
CA MET A 372 28.40 12.27 -0.63
C MET A 372 29.90 12.57 -0.48
N GLY A 373 30.78 11.60 -0.76
CA GLY A 373 32.23 11.79 -0.69
C GLY A 373 32.79 12.73 -1.78
N ALA A 374 32.05 12.94 -2.86
CA ALA A 374 32.41 13.84 -3.96
C ALA A 374 31.78 15.24 -3.85
N ALA A 375 30.92 15.47 -2.85
CA ALA A 375 30.26 16.76 -2.68
C ALA A 375 31.27 17.85 -2.29
N PRO A 376 31.20 19.06 -2.89
CA PRO A 376 32.01 20.18 -2.45
C PRO A 376 31.72 20.47 -0.97
N ALA A 377 32.76 20.82 -0.20
CA ALA A 377 32.60 21.19 1.20
C ALA A 377 31.55 22.30 1.32
N ALA A 378 30.67 22.17 2.31
CA ALA A 378 29.62 23.15 2.55
C ALA A 378 30.24 24.55 2.71
N PRO A 379 29.71 25.59 2.06
CA PRO A 379 30.31 26.93 2.05
C PRO A 379 30.39 27.63 3.43
N ASP A 380 29.85 27.03 4.49
CA ASP A 380 29.84 27.57 5.85
C ASP A 380 30.94 27.02 6.78
N SER A 381 31.83 26.13 6.31
CA SER A 381 32.87 25.57 7.20
C SER A 381 34.04 26.51 7.54
N ASP A 382 34.07 27.74 6.98
CA ASP A 382 35.17 28.71 7.17
C ASP A 382 34.77 29.98 7.96
N LEU A 383 33.57 30.05 8.54
CA LEU A 383 33.19 31.12 9.48
C LEU A 383 33.33 30.66 10.93
N SER A 384 34.58 30.40 11.35
CA SER A 384 34.92 30.40 12.78
C SER A 384 35.06 31.86 13.26
N PHE A 385 34.16 32.31 14.13
CA PHE A 385 34.28 33.58 14.86
C PHE A 385 35.35 33.54 15.95
#